data_AF-A0AAV9ETG3-F1
#
_entry.id   AF-A0AAV9ETG3-F1
#
_cell.length_a   1.000
_cell.length_b   1.000
_cell.length_c   1.000
_cell.angle_alpha   90.00
_cell.angle_beta   90.00
_cell.angle_gamma   90.00
#
_symmetry.space_group_name_H-M   'P 1'
#
loop_
_entity.id
_entity.type
_entity.pdbx_description
1 polymer ?
#
loop_
_entity_poly.entity_id
_entity_poly.type
_entity_poly.pdbx_seq_one_letter_code
_entity_poly.pdbx_strand_id
1 'polypeptide(L)' 'MAQKVQFHVGLILDLESLVGKMSNTSISMALEDFYESHPDYTTRVVLHGRDSHMDVIAAASAD' A
#
# COMPACT_ATOMS: atom_id res chain seq x y z
N MET A 1 19.97 18.29 3.20
CA MET A 1 19.18 17.05 3.12
C MET A 1 17.73 17.41 3.35
N ALA A 2 16.83 17.21 2.39
CA ALA A 2 15.41 17.46 2.62
C ALA A 2 14.83 16.37 3.55
N GLN A 3 14.06 16.76 4.56
CA GLN A 3 13.37 15.82 5.45
C GLN A 3 12.33 15.04 4.63
N LYS A 4 12.41 13.71 4.64
CA LYS A 4 11.34 12.88 4.08
C LYS A 4 10.15 12.86 5.05
N VAL A 5 8.96 13.17 4.55
CA VAL A 5 7.68 13.16 5.30
C VAL A 5 6.94 11.88 4.96
N GLN A 6 6.53 11.10 5.96
CA GLN A 6 5.78 9.87 5.73
C GLN A 6 4.28 10.14 5.66
N PHE A 7 3.61 9.52 4.68
CA PHE A 7 2.16 9.56 4.51
C PHE A 7 1.61 8.15 4.62
N HIS A 8 0.89 7.86 5.70
CA HIS A 8 0.40 6.52 6.00
C HIS A 8 -0.92 6.23 5.29
N VAL A 9 -0.99 5.09 4.62
CA VAL A 9 -2.17 4.66 3.84
C VAL A 9 -2.52 3.23 4.21
N GLY A 10 -3.77 3.01 4.62
CA GLY A 10 -4.30 1.66 4.82
C GLY A 10 -4.60 0.98 3.48
N LEU A 11 -4.23 -0.29 3.37
CA LEU A 11 -4.48 -1.13 2.19
C LEU A 11 -5.14 -2.42 2.65
N ILE A 12 -6.38 -2.65 2.22
CA ILE A 12 -7.12 -3.88 2.52
C ILE A 12 -7.33 -4.64 1.22
N LEU A 13 -6.82 -5.86 1.15
CA LEU A 13 -6.91 -6.74 -0.01
C LEU A 13 -7.23 -8.16 0.45
N ASP A 14 -7.83 -8.98 -0.40
CA ASP A 14 -7.82 -10.44 -0.21
C ASP A 14 -6.44 -10.96 -0.64
N LEU A 15 -5.54 -11.12 0.34
CA LEU A 15 -4.16 -11.54 0.10
C LEU A 15 -4.03 -13.03 -0.19
N GLU A 16 -5.11 -13.80 -0.09
CA GLU A 16 -5.14 -15.21 -0.50
C GLU A 16 -5.53 -15.36 -1.98
N SER A 17 -6.36 -14.45 -2.49
CA SER A 17 -6.78 -14.42 -3.90
C SER A 17 -5.64 -14.08 -4.88
N LEU A 18 -5.77 -14.56 -6.12
CA LEU A 18 -4.87 -14.19 -7.21
C LEU A 18 -4.87 -12.68 -7.46
N VAL A 19 -6.06 -12.07 -7.46
CA VAL A 19 -6.23 -10.64 -7.75
C VAL A 19 -5.57 -9.80 -6.66
N GLY A 20 -5.78 -10.08 -5.38
CA GLY A 20 -5.17 -9.31 -4.30
C GLY A 20 -3.65 -9.44 -4.26
N LYS A 21 -3.09 -10.62 -4.55
CA LYS A 21 -1.64 -10.80 -4.72
C LYS A 21 -1.08 -9.97 -5.87
N MET A 22 -1.74 -10.02 -7.04
CA MET A 22 -1.33 -9.23 -8.21
C MET A 22 -1.42 -7.73 -7.93
N SER A 23 -2.51 -7.27 -7.30
CA SER A 23 -2.68 -5.87 -6.90
C SER A 23 -1.60 -5.43 -5.92
N ASN A 24 -1.27 -6.23 -4.90
CA ASN A 24 -0.23 -5.89 -3.92
C ASN A 24 1.15 -5.71 -4.58
N THR A 25 1.52 -6.63 -5.49
CA THR A 25 2.76 -6.53 -6.26
C THR A 25 2.76 -5.29 -7.16
N SER A 26 1.67 -5.08 -7.91
CA SER A 26 1.55 -3.94 -8.83
C SER A 26 1.64 -2.60 -8.10
N ILE A 27 1.02 -2.47 -6.92
CA ILE A 27 1.08 -1.26 -6.11
C ILE A 27 2.51 -1.01 -5.62
N SER A 28 3.19 -2.05 -5.12
CA SER A 28 4.58 -1.95 -4.64
C SER A 28 5.51 -1.48 -5.75
N MET A 29 5.42 -2.09 -6.93
CA MET A 29 6.21 -1.69 -8.11
C MET A 29 5.91 -0.25 -8.53
N ALA A 30 4.63 0.15 -8.59
CA ALA A 30 4.28 1.52 -8.97
C ALA A 30 4.84 2.57 -8.01
N LEU A 31 4.93 2.28 -6.72
CA LEU A 31 5.58 3.16 -5.75
C LEU A 31 7.10 3.22 -5.95
N GLU A 32 7.74 2.09 -6.21
CA GLU A 32 9.17 2.03 -6.55
C GLU A 32 9.48 2.87 -7.80
N ASP A 33 8.78 2.62 -8.90
CA ASP A 33 8.91 3.34 -10.16
C ASP A 33 8.68 4.85 -9.99
N PHE A 34 7.65 5.24 -9.22
CA PHE A 34 7.36 6.64 -8.96
C PHE A 34 8.50 7.31 -8.18
N TYR A 35 9.04 6.65 -7.16
CA TYR A 35 10.08 7.23 -6.33
C TYR A 35 11.48 7.19 -6.94
N GLU A 36 11.72 6.29 -7.89
CA GLU A 36 12.92 6.28 -8.72
C GLU A 36 12.88 7.42 -9.75
N SER A 37 11.73 7.64 -10.40
CA SER A 37 11.54 8.74 -11.36
C SER A 37 11.47 10.13 -10.72
N HIS A 38 11.14 10.21 -9.42
CA HIS A 38 11.02 11.47 -8.67
C HIS A 38 11.93 11.47 -7.42
N PRO A 39 13.27 11.51 -7.57
CA PRO A 39 14.22 11.39 -6.46
C PRO A 39 14.08 12.50 -5.41
N ASP A 40 13.71 13.71 -5.84
CA ASP A 40 13.55 14.89 -5.00
C ASP A 40 12.19 14.98 -4.29
N TYR A 41 11.27 14.04 -4.57
CA TYR A 41 9.97 14.00 -3.89
C TYR A 41 10.17 13.69 -2.40
N THR A 42 9.76 14.62 -1.54
CA THR A 42 10.02 14.54 -0.10
C THR A 42 8.99 13.71 0.65
N THR A 43 7.79 13.52 0.09
CA THR A 43 6.76 12.67 0.69
C THR A 43 6.98 11.20 0.35
N ARG A 44 6.76 10.29 1.31
CA ARG A 44 6.86 8.84 1.14
C ARG A 44 5.57 8.17 1.63
N VAL A 45 4.87 7.49 0.73
CA VAL A 45 3.71 6.66 1.06
C VAL A 45 4.21 5.43 1.79
N VAL A 46 3.61 5.16 2.95
CA VAL A 46 3.83 3.95 3.74
C VAL A 46 2.53 3.18 3.76
N LEU A 47 2.52 2.03 3.09
CA LEU A 47 1.35 1.16 3.00
C LEU A 47 1.28 0.27 4.24
N HIS A 48 0.09 0.21 4.82
CA HIS A 48 -0.26 -0.71 5.90
C HIS A 48 -1.24 -1.75 5.36
N GLY A 49 -0.71 -2.91 4.97
CA GLY A 49 -1.48 -4.01 4.40
C GLY A 49 -2.24 -4.81 5.46
N ARG A 50 -3.51 -5.09 5.21
CA ARG A 50 -4.36 -6.01 5.97
C ARG A 50 -5.04 -6.99 5.01
N ASP A 51 -5.03 -8.27 5.35
CA ASP A 51 -5.82 -9.26 4.63
C ASP A 51 -7.31 -9.13 5.00
N SER A 52 -8.17 -9.11 4.00
CA SER A 52 -9.63 -9.09 4.16
C SER A 52 -10.21 -10.45 4.56
N HIS A 53 -9.49 -11.54 4.31
CA HIS A 53 -9.95 -12.91 4.56
C HIS A 53 -11.33 -13.24 3.93
N MET A 54 -11.69 -12.57 2.83
CA MET A 54 -13.03 -12.62 2.22
C MET A 54 -14.18 -12.28 3.19
N ASP A 55 -13.88 -11.64 4.32
CA ASP A 55 -14.86 -11.23 5.33
C ASP A 55 -15.06 -9.72 5.26
N VAL A 56 -16.18 -9.31 4.69
CA VAL A 56 -16.52 -7.89 4.50
C VAL A 56 -16.76 -7.15 5.82
N ILE A 57 -17.20 -7.85 6.87
CA ILE A 57 -17.48 -7.24 8.18
C ILE A 57 -16.17 -6.99 8.91
N ALA A 58 -15.31 -8.01 8.95
CA ALA A 58 -13.98 -7.86 9.53
C ALA A 58 -13.18 -6.81 8.75
N ALA A 59 -13.21 -6.83 7.42
CA ALA A 59 -12.50 -5.85 6.61
C ALA A 59 -12.95 -4.40 6.84
N ALA A 60 -14.23 -4.17 7.15
CA ALA A 60 -14.78 -2.84 7.40
C ALA A 60 -14.72 -2.39 8.87
N SER A 61 -14.30 -3.27 9.79
CA SER A 61 -14.18 -2.92 11.21
C SER A 61 -13.06 -1.91 11.44
N ALA A 62 -13.31 -0.98 12.36
CA ALA A 62 -12.37 0.07 12.76
C ALA A 62 -11.51 -0.32 13.97
N ASP A 63 -11.22 -1.62 14.13
CA ASP A 63 -10.42 -2.14 15.24
C ASP A 63 -9.06 -1.43 15.40
#